data_AF-A0A7K3NIY1-F1
#
_entry.id   AF-A0A7K3NIY1-F1
#
_cell.length_a   1.000
_cell.length_b   1.000
_cell.length_c   1.000
_cell.angle_alpha   90.00
_cell.angle_beta   90.00
_cell.angle_gamma   90.00
#
_symmetry.space_group_name_H-M   'P 1'
#
loop_
_entity.id
_entity.type
_entity.pdbx_description
1 polymer ?
#
loop_
_entity_poly.entity_id
_entity_poly.type
_entity_poly.pdbx_seq_one_letter_code
_entity_poly.pdbx_strand_id
1 'polypeptide(L)'
;MPHVIGLGLEYGAGDLETGSAFVLGSVLKRCGGNLQRMMPEDFVTIFSFWLAQRPGAKVAAVPFGLFAREYHKLASTGSSVDFYDRAACGPAKSYRDVDFSQYDAIVITSVTYQNELRLHLLSEGVPDHKIITCLSMFESEFFVQADASLRAIAGHVRRLQARGRRVAAYTHHCSSHEMVRNLASHSVKFDLFIDPVNIDPLLQRPVHPVNLPKMAEQPDDILVCSQPHFYREAYRDLYLLTKTGSDIILPYHRVSSVPSVSCSDGTPALLYLPEFAGVHRFEPTFNALAQTLNRINIHFREPIHNPVLQHAFANRNGQLPPRARSEYLVGHCMALYHYEFTRVHFLFDLSAVAALNWIRVLVLLRDPRDMLNSRNFWLLKNYCPESYKQLALDALQEPDADNPPMCAWQTGAFLQLLSNYRTASRSENMRFIRYEDIRAVPKSAYLDGLKWLAWNPDPFSALSDEQLEKAIYLGTFEYQTLGKRKPGDGHPDQMPSAGQSCRKGVRGDWRSRWDDEIKDRFKEVAGDLLIELGYETDDNW
;
A
#
# COMPACT_ATOMS: atom_id res chain seq x y z
N MET A 1 -2.03 -2.89 27.83
CA MET A 1 -2.05 -2.71 26.37
C MET A 1 -0.72 -3.17 25.84
N PRO A 2 -0.68 -3.87 24.69
CA PRO A 2 0.57 -4.31 24.13
C PRO A 2 1.42 -3.09 23.73
N HIS A 3 2.74 -3.22 23.82
CA HIS A 3 3.70 -2.21 23.41
C HIS A 3 4.45 -2.68 22.17
N VAL A 4 4.86 -1.74 21.34
CA VAL A 4 5.93 -1.95 20.37
C VAL A 4 7.24 -1.57 21.05
N ILE A 5 8.10 -2.55 21.28
CA ILE A 5 9.38 -2.40 21.96
C ILE A 5 10.50 -2.43 20.92
N GLY A 6 11.14 -1.29 20.70
CA GLY A 6 12.36 -1.22 19.91
C GLY A 6 13.59 -1.46 20.78
N LEU A 7 14.51 -2.34 20.35
CA LEU A 7 15.76 -2.56 21.08
C LEU A 7 16.86 -1.56 20.69
N GLY A 8 16.62 -0.73 19.66
CA GLY A 8 17.56 0.28 19.18
C GLY A 8 18.87 -0.29 18.63
N LEU A 9 18.89 -1.56 18.25
CA LEU A 9 20.09 -2.18 17.69
C LEU A 9 20.39 -1.55 16.32
N GLU A 10 21.67 -1.33 16.04
CA GLU A 10 22.07 -0.82 14.74
C GLU A 10 21.96 -1.90 13.68
N TYR A 11 21.17 -1.63 12.65
CA TYR A 11 21.16 -2.42 11.43
C TYR A 11 22.29 -1.92 10.53
N GLY A 12 23.42 -2.63 10.49
CA GLY A 12 24.59 -2.19 9.75
C GLY A 12 25.48 -3.33 9.29
N ALA A 13 26.05 -3.18 8.10
CA ALA A 13 26.99 -4.12 7.48
C ALA A 13 28.38 -4.17 8.16
N GLY A 14 28.58 -3.39 9.23
CA GLY A 14 29.89 -3.18 9.87
C GLY A 14 30.52 -4.44 10.48
N ASP A 15 29.71 -5.45 10.79
CA ASP A 15 30.14 -6.71 11.40
C ASP A 15 29.98 -7.93 10.48
N LEU A 16 29.62 -7.73 9.21
CA LEU A 16 29.73 -8.81 8.23
C LEU A 16 31.22 -9.10 8.07
N GLU A 17 31.65 -10.35 8.33
CA GLU A 17 33.03 -10.77 8.09
C GLU A 17 33.46 -10.25 6.72
N THR A 18 34.59 -9.53 6.70
CA THR A 18 34.99 -8.52 5.71
C THR A 18 34.95 -8.95 4.22
N GLY A 19 34.71 -10.22 3.92
CA GLY A 19 34.48 -10.75 2.58
C GLY A 19 33.04 -10.61 2.06
N SER A 20 32.01 -11.01 2.81
CA SER A 20 30.63 -11.08 2.30
C SER A 20 30.02 -9.69 2.12
N ALA A 21 30.21 -8.79 3.08
CA ALA A 21 29.77 -7.40 3.02
C ALA A 21 30.31 -6.65 1.79
N PHE A 22 31.60 -6.86 1.49
CA PHE A 22 32.26 -6.20 0.37
C PHE A 22 31.69 -6.66 -0.98
N VAL A 23 31.49 -7.96 -1.12
CA VAL A 23 30.92 -8.57 -2.32
C VAL A 23 29.48 -8.11 -2.51
N LEU A 24 28.65 -8.23 -1.48
CA LEU A 24 27.24 -7.85 -1.50
C LEU A 24 27.06 -6.33 -1.74
N GLY A 25 27.87 -5.50 -1.08
CA GLY A 25 27.88 -4.05 -1.29
C GLY A 25 28.31 -3.67 -2.71
N SER A 26 29.27 -4.39 -3.28
CA SER A 26 29.69 -4.22 -4.67
C SER A 26 28.58 -4.60 -5.66
N VAL A 27 27.86 -5.69 -5.40
CA VAL A 27 26.71 -6.11 -6.21
C VAL A 27 25.58 -5.09 -6.15
N LEU A 28 25.17 -4.64 -4.96
CA LEU A 28 24.13 -3.60 -4.83
C LEU A 28 24.51 -2.31 -5.54
N LYS A 29 25.78 -1.90 -5.43
CA LYS A 29 26.30 -0.70 -6.12
C LYS A 29 26.23 -0.87 -7.64
N ARG A 30 26.64 -2.02 -8.18
CA ARG A 30 26.52 -2.33 -9.63
C ARG A 30 25.07 -2.35 -10.10
N CYS A 31 24.17 -2.90 -9.28
CA CYS A 31 22.74 -2.97 -9.58
C CYS A 31 22.02 -1.62 -9.45
N GLY A 32 22.68 -0.58 -8.90
CA GLY A 32 22.04 0.69 -8.57
C GLY A 32 20.88 0.52 -7.58
N GLY A 33 20.99 -0.45 -6.66
CA GLY A 33 19.93 -0.82 -5.72
C GLY A 33 18.75 -1.61 -6.31
N ASN A 34 18.73 -1.89 -7.62
CA ASN A 34 17.69 -2.69 -8.24
C ASN A 34 18.22 -4.09 -8.61
N LEU A 35 17.89 -5.10 -7.80
CA LEU A 35 18.32 -6.49 -8.00
C LEU A 35 17.84 -7.11 -9.33
N GLN A 36 16.86 -6.52 -10.02
CA GLN A 36 16.50 -6.95 -11.39
C GLN A 36 17.62 -6.66 -12.41
N ARG A 37 18.57 -5.79 -12.08
CA ARG A 37 19.76 -5.48 -12.90
C ARG A 37 20.98 -6.33 -12.54
N MET A 38 20.80 -7.30 -11.66
CA MET A 38 21.87 -8.20 -11.23
C MET A 38 22.37 -9.05 -12.39
N MET A 39 23.69 -9.10 -12.54
CA MET A 39 24.32 -9.91 -13.57
C MET A 39 24.45 -11.36 -13.11
N PRO A 40 24.49 -12.35 -14.02
CA PRO A 40 24.70 -13.76 -13.66
C PRO A 40 25.89 -14.02 -12.74
N GLU A 41 26.98 -13.29 -12.92
CA GLU A 41 28.22 -13.42 -12.14
C GLU A 41 28.03 -12.95 -10.69
N ASP A 42 27.24 -11.88 -10.50
CA ASP A 42 26.90 -11.38 -9.16
C ASP A 42 26.13 -12.44 -8.38
N PHE A 43 25.16 -13.07 -9.03
CA PHE A 43 24.34 -14.11 -8.43
C PHE A 43 25.15 -15.39 -8.15
N VAL A 44 26.00 -15.83 -9.08
CA VAL A 44 26.94 -16.96 -8.89
C VAL A 44 27.83 -16.73 -7.67
N THR A 45 28.33 -15.51 -7.51
CA THR A 45 29.17 -15.15 -6.36
C THR A 45 28.38 -15.32 -5.06
N ILE A 46 27.17 -14.77 -5.00
CA ILE A 46 26.33 -14.81 -3.78
C ILE A 46 25.85 -16.23 -3.47
N PHE A 47 25.46 -16.98 -4.50
CA PHE A 47 25.10 -18.38 -4.36
C PHE A 47 26.27 -19.21 -3.83
N SER A 48 27.49 -18.94 -4.28
CA SER A 48 28.70 -19.64 -3.79
C SER A 48 28.96 -19.34 -2.31
N PHE A 49 28.79 -18.09 -1.87
CA PHE A 49 28.87 -17.74 -0.44
C PHE A 49 27.79 -18.43 0.38
N TRP A 50 26.54 -18.37 -0.10
CA TRP A 50 25.40 -19.01 0.55
C TRP A 50 25.59 -20.53 0.68
N LEU A 51 26.15 -21.19 -0.35
CA LEU A 51 26.44 -22.62 -0.34
C LEU A 51 27.60 -22.98 0.59
N ALA A 52 28.65 -22.14 0.66
CA ALA A 52 29.80 -22.35 1.53
C ALA A 52 29.42 -22.38 3.03
N GLN A 53 28.36 -21.68 3.41
CA GLN A 53 27.80 -21.71 4.77
C GLN A 53 27.01 -22.99 5.09
N ARG A 54 26.77 -23.86 4.10
CA ARG A 54 25.92 -25.06 4.21
C ARG A 54 26.67 -26.31 3.72
N PRO A 55 27.81 -26.65 4.34
CA PRO A 55 28.59 -27.81 3.91
C PRO A 55 27.76 -29.09 4.01
N GLY A 56 27.68 -29.83 2.91
CA GLY A 56 26.96 -31.11 2.82
C GLY A 56 25.47 -31.00 2.49
N ALA A 57 24.91 -29.79 2.38
CA ALA A 57 23.51 -29.63 1.96
C ALA A 57 23.32 -30.09 0.50
N LYS A 58 22.27 -30.86 0.24
CA LYS A 58 21.84 -31.22 -1.11
C LYS A 58 20.91 -30.13 -1.63
N VAL A 59 21.33 -29.42 -2.66
CA VAL A 59 20.64 -28.23 -3.16
C VAL A 59 20.12 -28.46 -4.57
N ALA A 60 18.86 -28.14 -4.83
CA ALA A 60 18.34 -28.06 -6.19
C ALA A 60 18.37 -26.60 -6.64
N ALA A 61 19.02 -26.29 -7.75
CA ALA A 61 18.94 -24.97 -8.38
C ALA A 61 17.97 -25.04 -9.57
N VAL A 62 17.02 -24.10 -9.63
CA VAL A 62 16.08 -23.95 -10.75
C VAL A 62 16.47 -22.72 -11.57
N PRO A 63 17.48 -22.82 -12.47
CA PRO A 63 17.86 -21.71 -13.32
C PRO A 63 16.80 -21.35 -14.37
N PHE A 64 16.77 -20.06 -14.73
CA PHE A 64 15.94 -19.57 -15.83
C PHE A 64 16.74 -18.64 -16.76
N GLY A 65 16.70 -18.92 -18.07
CA GLY A 65 17.27 -18.06 -19.10
C GLY A 65 18.80 -17.95 -19.07
N LEU A 66 19.33 -16.73 -19.21
CA LEU A 66 20.77 -16.46 -19.34
C LEU A 66 21.62 -16.94 -18.15
N PHE A 67 21.01 -17.06 -16.96
CA PHE A 67 21.69 -17.55 -15.77
C PHE A 67 22.11 -19.02 -15.90
N ALA A 68 21.36 -19.86 -16.64
CA ALA A 68 21.64 -21.29 -16.77
C ALA A 68 23.06 -21.59 -17.31
N ARG A 69 23.59 -20.73 -18.20
CA ARG A 69 24.92 -20.89 -18.79
C ARG A 69 26.07 -20.61 -17.82
N GLU A 70 25.99 -19.53 -17.06
CA GLU A 70 27.02 -19.20 -16.06
C GLU A 70 26.97 -20.18 -14.88
N TYR A 71 25.78 -20.73 -14.58
CA TYR A 71 25.60 -21.78 -13.59
C TYR A 71 26.30 -23.10 -13.92
N HIS A 72 26.46 -23.43 -15.20
CA HIS A 72 27.19 -24.63 -15.60
C HIS A 72 28.65 -24.64 -15.10
N LYS A 73 29.26 -23.47 -14.92
CA LYS A 73 30.62 -23.35 -14.37
C LYS A 73 30.68 -23.76 -12.90
N LEU A 74 29.63 -23.54 -12.12
CA LEU A 74 29.52 -24.00 -10.72
C LEU A 74 29.24 -25.50 -10.61
N ALA A 75 28.46 -26.06 -11.54
CA ALA A 75 28.20 -27.51 -11.59
C ALA A 75 29.49 -28.32 -11.83
N SER A 76 30.43 -27.76 -12.61
CA SER A 76 31.70 -28.43 -12.91
C SER A 76 32.69 -28.52 -11.74
N THR A 77 32.42 -27.89 -10.60
CA THR A 77 33.33 -27.90 -9.43
C THR A 77 33.04 -29.02 -8.42
N GLY A 78 32.18 -30.00 -8.75
CA GLY A 78 31.87 -31.14 -7.87
C GLY A 78 30.96 -30.79 -6.69
N SER A 79 30.16 -29.74 -6.82
CA SER A 79 29.21 -29.29 -5.79
C SER A 79 27.97 -30.20 -5.71
N SER A 80 27.36 -30.31 -4.53
CA SER A 80 26.13 -31.10 -4.23
C SER A 80 24.85 -30.45 -4.79
N VAL A 81 24.96 -29.78 -5.94
CA VAL A 81 23.90 -28.98 -6.54
C VAL A 81 23.36 -29.67 -7.79
N ASP A 82 22.07 -30.04 -7.76
CA ASP A 82 21.36 -30.57 -8.92
C ASP A 82 20.63 -29.43 -9.66
N PHE A 83 20.63 -29.46 -10.99
CA PHE A 83 20.13 -28.36 -11.82
C PHE A 83 18.88 -28.74 -12.62
N TYR A 84 17.89 -27.86 -12.58
CA TYR A 84 16.59 -28.09 -13.19
C TYR A 84 16.08 -26.92 -14.02
N ASP A 85 15.64 -27.18 -15.24
CA ASP A 85 15.06 -26.17 -16.15
C ASP A 85 13.60 -26.52 -16.47
N ARG A 86 12.82 -25.53 -16.92
CA ARG A 86 11.44 -25.69 -17.41
C ARG A 86 11.37 -26.53 -18.67
N ALA A 87 12.34 -26.37 -19.55
CA ALA A 87 12.54 -27.19 -20.73
C ALA A 87 13.95 -27.75 -20.66
N ALA A 88 14.09 -29.07 -20.61
CA ALA A 88 15.40 -29.71 -20.52
C ALA A 88 16.31 -29.20 -21.66
N CYS A 89 17.27 -28.34 -21.32
CA CYS A 89 18.28 -27.85 -22.25
C CYS A 89 19.67 -28.27 -21.73
N GLY A 90 20.39 -29.07 -22.51
CA GLY A 90 21.67 -29.61 -22.09
C GLY A 90 21.54 -30.63 -20.93
N PRO A 91 22.42 -30.59 -19.92
CA PRO A 91 22.42 -31.52 -18.78
C PRO A 91 21.30 -31.29 -17.75
N ALA A 92 20.56 -30.18 -17.85
CA ALA A 92 19.51 -29.84 -16.90
C ALA A 92 18.30 -30.77 -17.07
N LYS A 93 17.82 -31.35 -15.96
CA LYS A 93 16.59 -32.15 -15.93
C LYS A 93 15.38 -31.22 -15.93
N SER A 94 14.25 -31.70 -16.44
CA SER A 94 12.97 -31.01 -16.26
C SER A 94 12.61 -30.98 -14.78
N TYR A 95 12.24 -29.81 -14.22
CA TYR A 95 11.81 -29.75 -12.81
C TYR A 95 10.51 -30.53 -12.54
N ARG A 96 9.75 -30.89 -13.58
CA ARG A 96 8.50 -31.68 -13.44
C ARG A 96 8.72 -33.12 -13.00
N ASP A 97 9.93 -33.63 -13.17
CA ASP A 97 10.27 -35.04 -12.92
C ASP A 97 11.12 -35.19 -11.64
N VAL A 98 11.07 -34.18 -10.75
CA VAL A 98 11.95 -34.09 -9.59
C VAL A 98 11.18 -34.37 -8.32
N ASP A 99 11.64 -35.39 -7.59
CA ASP A 99 11.28 -35.51 -6.19
C ASP A 99 12.05 -34.46 -5.38
N PHE A 100 11.40 -33.33 -5.13
CA PHE A 100 11.98 -32.23 -4.37
C PHE A 100 12.18 -32.54 -2.88
N SER A 101 11.58 -33.62 -2.36
CA SER A 101 11.68 -33.99 -0.94
C SER A 101 13.11 -34.33 -0.51
N GLN A 102 13.93 -34.82 -1.46
CA GLN A 102 15.32 -35.22 -1.23
C GLN A 102 16.30 -34.05 -1.05
N TYR A 103 15.87 -32.82 -1.33
CA TYR A 103 16.73 -31.63 -1.23
C TYR A 103 16.55 -30.93 0.11
N ASP A 104 17.65 -30.40 0.66
CA ASP A 104 17.64 -29.56 1.84
C ASP A 104 17.18 -28.14 1.50
N ALA A 105 17.48 -27.67 0.29
CA ALA A 105 17.08 -26.38 -0.23
C ALA A 105 16.87 -26.39 -1.75
N ILE A 106 15.97 -25.54 -2.22
CA ILE A 106 15.63 -25.35 -3.63
C ILE A 106 15.79 -23.87 -3.96
N VAL A 107 16.83 -23.53 -4.71
CA VAL A 107 17.18 -22.15 -5.03
C VAL A 107 16.60 -21.75 -6.38
N ILE A 108 15.68 -20.78 -6.37
CA ILE A 108 15.14 -20.18 -7.59
C ILE A 108 16.03 -18.99 -7.97
N THR A 109 16.74 -19.12 -9.08
CA THR A 109 17.75 -18.12 -9.47
C THR A 109 17.17 -16.93 -10.23
N SER A 110 15.93 -17.04 -10.69
CA SER A 110 15.28 -16.01 -11.49
C SER A 110 14.64 -14.92 -10.63
N VAL A 111 15.18 -13.70 -10.65
CA VAL A 111 14.52 -12.54 -10.01
C VAL A 111 13.14 -12.27 -10.63
N THR A 112 13.01 -12.43 -11.95
CA THR A 112 11.76 -12.16 -12.67
C THR A 112 10.67 -13.17 -12.36
N TYR A 113 11.02 -14.47 -12.35
CA TYR A 113 10.03 -15.56 -12.25
C TYR A 113 9.99 -16.24 -10.87
N GLN A 114 10.76 -15.77 -9.89
CA GLN A 114 10.81 -16.40 -8.56
C GLN A 114 9.44 -16.58 -7.90
N ASN A 115 8.52 -15.63 -8.06
CA ASN A 115 7.20 -15.74 -7.44
C ASN A 115 6.37 -16.84 -8.12
N GLU A 116 6.35 -16.88 -9.45
CA GLU A 116 5.62 -17.92 -10.19
C GLU A 116 6.20 -19.32 -9.91
N LEU A 117 7.53 -19.45 -9.94
CA LEU A 117 8.22 -20.70 -9.65
C LEU A 117 8.03 -21.13 -8.20
N ARG A 118 8.06 -20.19 -7.26
CA ARG A 118 7.80 -20.48 -5.84
C ARG A 118 6.36 -20.99 -5.65
N LEU A 119 5.36 -20.31 -6.21
CA LEU A 119 3.97 -20.74 -6.13
C LEU A 119 3.79 -22.13 -6.76
N HIS A 120 4.49 -22.40 -7.86
CA HIS A 120 4.49 -23.73 -8.46
C HIS A 120 5.08 -24.79 -7.52
N LEU A 121 6.28 -24.56 -6.96
CA LEU A 121 6.89 -25.51 -6.01
C LEU A 121 6.00 -25.74 -4.77
N LEU A 122 5.37 -24.68 -4.25
CA LEU A 122 4.39 -24.81 -3.17
C LEU A 122 3.20 -25.68 -3.58
N SER A 123 2.69 -25.53 -4.81
CA SER A 123 1.59 -26.35 -5.33
C SER A 123 1.97 -27.82 -5.51
N GLU A 124 3.27 -28.11 -5.69
CA GLU A 124 3.83 -29.47 -5.74
C GLU A 124 4.15 -30.02 -4.32
N GLY A 125 3.76 -29.31 -3.27
CA GLY A 125 3.93 -29.74 -1.88
C GLY A 125 5.33 -29.51 -1.30
N VAL A 126 6.19 -28.75 -1.98
CA VAL A 126 7.50 -28.37 -1.44
C VAL A 126 7.29 -27.44 -0.24
N PRO A 127 7.87 -27.74 0.94
CA PRO A 127 7.78 -26.83 2.08
C PRO A 127 8.43 -25.48 1.78
N ASP A 128 7.75 -24.37 2.10
CA ASP A 128 8.23 -23.03 1.75
C ASP A 128 9.62 -22.70 2.31
N HIS A 129 9.92 -23.17 3.53
CA HIS A 129 11.22 -22.97 4.17
C HIS A 129 12.40 -23.64 3.42
N LYS A 130 12.11 -24.56 2.48
CA LYS A 130 13.12 -25.12 1.57
C LYS A 130 13.28 -24.30 0.31
N ILE A 131 12.31 -23.46 -0.07
CA ILE A 131 12.35 -22.64 -1.28
C ILE A 131 13.09 -21.34 -0.99
N ILE A 132 14.20 -21.13 -1.67
CA ILE A 132 15.04 -19.94 -1.51
C ILE A 132 15.03 -19.19 -2.84
N THR A 133 14.31 -18.08 -2.88
CA THR A 133 14.37 -17.18 -4.02
C THR A 133 15.69 -16.42 -4.05
N CYS A 134 16.08 -15.95 -5.23
CA CYS A 134 17.23 -15.08 -5.40
C CYS A 134 17.21 -13.88 -4.43
N LEU A 135 16.07 -13.19 -4.30
CA LEU A 135 15.94 -12.12 -3.31
C LEU A 135 16.11 -12.62 -1.89
N SER A 136 15.50 -13.74 -1.55
CA SER A 136 15.54 -14.26 -0.19
C SER A 136 16.94 -14.76 0.22
N MET A 137 17.74 -15.23 -0.74
CA MET A 137 19.15 -15.56 -0.56
C MET A 137 19.97 -14.29 -0.35
N PHE A 138 19.75 -13.26 -1.17
CA PHE A 138 20.36 -11.95 -0.95
C PHE A 138 20.00 -11.42 0.43
N GLU A 139 18.72 -11.46 0.79
CA GLU A 139 18.24 -11.03 2.09
C GLU A 139 18.88 -11.87 3.20
N SER A 140 19.01 -13.19 3.08
CA SER A 140 19.64 -14.02 4.12
C SER A 140 21.11 -13.66 4.30
N GLU A 141 21.84 -13.39 3.21
CA GLU A 141 23.25 -12.99 3.27
C GLU A 141 23.43 -11.55 3.81
N PHE A 142 22.52 -10.63 3.46
CA PHE A 142 22.45 -9.28 4.04
C PHE A 142 21.90 -9.27 5.48
N PHE A 143 21.18 -10.31 5.86
CA PHE A 143 20.57 -10.50 7.18
C PHE A 143 21.36 -11.50 8.02
N VAL A 144 22.60 -11.84 7.64
CA VAL A 144 23.58 -12.38 8.59
C VAL A 144 23.89 -11.25 9.55
N GLN A 145 23.14 -11.23 10.63
CA GLN A 145 23.28 -10.23 11.67
C GLN A 145 24.68 -10.31 12.25
N ALA A 146 25.24 -9.15 12.56
CA ALA A 146 26.34 -9.03 13.49
C ALA A 146 26.14 -10.00 14.66
N ASP A 147 27.12 -10.85 14.92
CA ASP A 147 27.11 -11.75 16.07
C ASP A 147 26.88 -10.98 17.40
N ALA A 148 27.32 -9.72 17.46
CA ALA A 148 26.98 -8.77 18.52
C ALA A 148 25.47 -8.48 18.64
N SER A 149 24.78 -8.23 17.52
CA SER A 149 23.33 -8.03 17.49
C SER A 149 22.57 -9.28 17.91
N LEU A 150 22.96 -10.45 17.40
CA LEU A 150 22.34 -11.73 17.78
C LEU A 150 22.49 -12.00 19.28
N ARG A 151 23.68 -11.78 19.84
CA ARG A 151 23.90 -11.86 21.28
C ARG A 151 23.05 -10.88 22.07
N ALA A 152 22.88 -9.65 21.59
CA ALA A 152 22.07 -8.64 22.26
C ALA A 152 20.58 -9.05 22.28
N ILE A 153 20.06 -9.50 21.14
CA ILE A 153 18.68 -10.02 21.00
C ILE A 153 18.50 -11.26 21.90
N ALA A 154 19.40 -12.24 21.80
CA ALA A 154 19.37 -13.45 22.62
C ALA A 154 19.46 -13.14 24.13
N GLY A 155 20.27 -12.15 24.52
CA GLY A 155 20.35 -11.67 25.89
C GLY A 155 19.03 -11.04 26.35
N HIS A 156 18.33 -10.31 25.47
CA HIS A 156 17.02 -9.74 25.77
C HIS A 156 15.96 -10.84 25.95
N VAL A 157 15.85 -11.78 25.00
CA VAL A 157 14.88 -12.88 25.07
C VAL A 157 15.09 -13.72 26.33
N ARG A 158 16.34 -14.10 26.64
CA ARG A 158 16.65 -14.85 27.86
C ARG A 158 16.27 -14.12 29.15
N ARG A 159 16.36 -12.78 29.19
CA ARG A 159 15.89 -11.99 30.35
C ARG A 159 14.38 -12.01 30.50
N LEU A 160 13.62 -12.00 29.40
CA LEU A 160 12.16 -12.14 29.43
C LEU A 160 11.78 -13.54 29.93
N GLN A 161 12.42 -14.58 29.40
CA GLN A 161 12.19 -15.97 29.79
C GLN A 161 12.57 -16.26 31.25
N ALA A 162 13.65 -15.67 31.75
CA ALA A 162 14.03 -15.75 33.17
C ALA A 162 12.99 -15.11 34.11
N ARG A 163 12.11 -14.23 33.59
CA ARG A 163 10.97 -13.66 34.31
C ARG A 163 9.69 -14.48 34.12
N GLY A 164 9.78 -15.66 33.50
CA GLY A 164 8.65 -16.53 33.19
C GLY A 164 7.80 -16.07 32.01
N ARG A 165 8.24 -15.09 31.22
CA ARG A 165 7.51 -14.63 30.03
C ARG A 165 7.75 -15.57 28.86
N ARG A 166 6.67 -15.90 28.15
CA ARG A 166 6.70 -16.70 26.92
C ARG A 166 6.97 -15.82 25.72
N VAL A 167 7.92 -16.22 24.89
CA VAL A 167 8.36 -15.46 23.72
C VAL A 167 8.16 -16.27 22.45
N ALA A 168 7.37 -15.72 21.53
CA ALA A 168 7.21 -16.25 20.18
C ALA A 168 8.17 -15.57 19.19
N ALA A 169 8.56 -16.29 18.15
CA ALA A 169 9.23 -15.71 16.98
C ALA A 169 8.22 -15.51 15.85
N TYR A 170 8.21 -14.31 15.27
CA TYR A 170 7.47 -13.99 14.05
C TYR A 170 8.44 -13.90 12.88
N THR A 171 8.19 -14.67 11.82
CA THR A 171 9.04 -14.73 10.62
C THR A 171 8.19 -14.44 9.41
N HIS A 172 8.58 -13.50 8.54
CA HIS A 172 7.83 -13.18 7.32
C HIS A 172 8.47 -13.77 6.05
N HIS A 173 9.77 -14.08 6.10
CA HIS A 173 10.56 -14.54 4.95
C HIS A 173 11.58 -15.62 5.35
N CYS A 174 12.25 -16.26 4.39
CA CYS A 174 13.26 -17.27 4.71
C CYS A 174 14.47 -16.68 5.45
N SER A 175 14.82 -15.41 5.19
CA SER A 175 15.85 -14.68 5.94
C SER A 175 15.51 -14.58 7.43
N SER A 176 14.21 -14.45 7.75
CA SER A 176 13.73 -14.47 9.12
C SER A 176 13.92 -15.82 9.82
N HIS A 177 13.79 -16.93 9.09
CA HIS A 177 14.02 -18.26 9.63
C HIS A 177 15.48 -18.45 10.03
N GLU A 178 16.41 -17.91 9.24
CA GLU A 178 17.84 -17.99 9.55
C GLU A 178 18.20 -17.21 10.81
N MET A 179 17.60 -16.03 11.01
CA MET A 179 17.73 -15.31 12.29
C MET A 179 17.26 -16.15 13.47
N VAL A 180 16.14 -16.88 13.33
CA VAL A 180 15.67 -17.75 14.41
C VAL A 180 16.63 -18.91 14.66
N ARG A 181 17.17 -19.54 13.62
CA ARG A 181 18.21 -20.58 13.76
C ARG A 181 19.46 -20.05 14.46
N ASN A 182 19.90 -18.85 14.09
CA ASN A 182 21.05 -18.20 14.70
C ASN A 182 20.77 -17.80 16.16
N LEU A 183 19.55 -17.40 16.51
CA LEU A 183 19.18 -17.18 17.92
C LEU A 183 19.14 -18.50 18.71
N ALA A 184 18.74 -19.61 18.07
CA ALA A 184 18.76 -20.92 18.71
C ALA A 184 20.20 -21.39 19.02
N SER A 185 21.19 -21.10 18.16
CA SER A 185 22.60 -21.37 18.47
C SER A 185 23.12 -20.56 19.67
N HIS A 186 22.44 -19.46 20.00
CA HIS A 186 22.67 -18.65 21.20
C HIS A 186 21.80 -19.07 22.41
N SER A 187 21.34 -20.33 22.43
CA SER A 187 20.53 -20.91 23.51
C SER A 187 19.19 -20.20 23.76
N VAL A 188 18.63 -19.52 22.75
CA VAL A 188 17.26 -19.01 22.81
C VAL A 188 16.30 -20.15 22.42
N LYS A 189 15.24 -20.32 23.20
CA LYS A 189 14.11 -21.20 22.83
C LYS A 189 12.91 -20.32 22.56
N PHE A 190 12.12 -20.61 21.53
CA PHE A 190 10.85 -19.92 21.28
C PHE A 190 9.70 -20.86 21.60
N ASP A 191 8.67 -20.35 22.26
CA ASP A 191 7.49 -21.14 22.63
C ASP A 191 6.57 -21.37 21.42
N LEU A 192 6.65 -20.48 20.42
CA LEU A 192 5.83 -20.50 19.23
C LEU A 192 6.54 -19.86 18.04
N PHE A 193 6.31 -20.44 16.87
CA PHE A 193 6.76 -19.90 15.58
C PHE A 193 5.53 -19.44 14.80
N ILE A 194 5.52 -18.16 14.43
CA ILE A 194 4.46 -17.55 13.64
C ILE A 194 5.03 -17.26 12.26
N ASP A 195 4.66 -18.09 11.30
CA ASP A 195 4.96 -17.89 9.88
C ASP A 195 3.64 -17.63 9.13
N PRO A 196 3.39 -16.40 8.66
CA PRO A 196 2.16 -16.07 7.96
C PRO A 196 2.08 -16.81 6.61
N VAL A 197 3.19 -17.32 6.07
CA VAL A 197 3.35 -17.75 4.68
C VAL A 197 2.60 -19.04 4.30
N ASN A 198 1.86 -19.64 5.23
CA ASN A 198 0.75 -20.57 4.92
C ASN A 198 -0.47 -19.84 4.28
N ILE A 199 -0.21 -18.89 3.39
CA ILE A 199 -1.21 -18.12 2.64
C ILE A 199 -1.51 -18.87 1.34
N ASP A 200 -2.79 -19.09 1.04
CA ASP A 200 -3.17 -19.72 -0.22
C ASP A 200 -2.71 -18.85 -1.43
N PRO A 201 -1.92 -19.45 -2.35
CA PRO A 201 -1.34 -18.81 -3.54
C PRO A 201 -2.32 -18.02 -4.42
N LEU A 202 -3.60 -18.42 -4.46
CA LEU A 202 -4.59 -17.90 -5.41
C LEU A 202 -5.19 -16.56 -4.97
N LEU A 203 -5.12 -16.22 -3.69
CA LEU A 203 -5.78 -15.03 -3.15
C LEU A 203 -4.84 -13.83 -2.95
N GLN A 204 -3.51 -14.00 -3.10
CA GLN A 204 -2.50 -12.96 -2.82
C GLN A 204 -2.74 -12.18 -1.51
N ARG A 205 -3.43 -12.80 -0.56
CA ARG A 205 -3.92 -12.25 0.71
C ARG A 205 -3.93 -13.39 1.70
N PRO A 206 -3.62 -13.17 2.99
CA PRO A 206 -3.76 -14.19 4.02
C PRO A 206 -5.15 -14.81 3.95
N VAL A 207 -5.20 -16.06 3.48
CA VAL A 207 -6.44 -16.80 3.28
C VAL A 207 -6.84 -17.29 4.65
N HIS A 208 -7.76 -16.52 5.24
CA HIS A 208 -8.11 -16.58 6.64
C HIS A 208 -6.97 -16.09 7.57
N PRO A 209 -7.32 -15.52 8.74
CA PRO A 209 -6.33 -15.45 9.81
C PRO A 209 -5.72 -16.84 9.91
N VAL A 210 -4.39 -16.92 9.93
CA VAL A 210 -3.62 -18.09 10.41
C VAL A 210 -4.52 -18.88 11.36
N ASN A 211 -4.63 -20.20 11.23
CA ASN A 211 -5.44 -21.08 12.11
C ASN A 211 -5.07 -20.87 13.60
N LEU A 212 -5.50 -19.74 14.15
CA LEU A 212 -5.34 -19.18 15.47
C LEU A 212 -6.11 -19.93 16.54
N PRO A 213 -7.14 -20.75 16.24
CA PRO A 213 -7.77 -21.58 17.27
C PRO A 213 -6.78 -22.52 18.01
N LYS A 214 -5.56 -22.73 17.48
CA LYS A 214 -4.48 -23.45 18.18
C LYS A 214 -3.56 -22.57 19.04
N MET A 215 -3.68 -21.24 19.02
CA MET A 215 -3.04 -20.35 19.99
C MET A 215 -3.86 -20.23 21.28
N ALA A 216 -4.31 -21.34 21.85
CA ALA A 216 -4.92 -21.33 23.18
C ALA A 216 -3.95 -20.78 24.25
N GLU A 217 -2.65 -20.74 23.93
CA GLU A 217 -1.58 -20.22 24.75
C GLU A 217 -0.93 -18.98 24.08
N GLN A 218 -1.46 -17.80 24.37
CA GLN A 218 -0.96 -16.53 23.81
C GLN A 218 0.42 -16.18 24.39
N PRO A 219 1.46 -15.94 23.58
CA PRO A 219 2.76 -15.53 24.09
C PRO A 219 2.66 -14.16 24.77
N ASP A 220 3.52 -13.90 25.76
CA ASP A 220 3.60 -12.58 26.40
C ASP A 220 4.29 -11.57 25.47
N ASP A 221 5.28 -12.05 24.71
CA ASP A 221 6.08 -11.26 23.78
C ASP A 221 6.20 -11.94 22.41
N ILE A 222 6.25 -11.13 21.36
CA ILE A 222 6.47 -11.58 19.99
C ILE A 222 7.70 -10.87 19.42
N LEU A 223 8.77 -11.62 19.17
CA LEU A 223 9.97 -11.13 18.52
C LEU A 223 9.79 -11.14 17.00
N VAL A 224 9.82 -9.97 16.37
CA VAL A 224 9.83 -9.84 14.92
C VAL A 224 11.23 -10.12 14.39
N CYS A 225 11.41 -11.33 13.86
CA CYS A 225 12.68 -11.80 13.33
C CYS A 225 12.89 -11.37 11.87
N SER A 226 12.57 -10.13 11.49
CA SER A 226 12.67 -9.64 10.11
C SER A 226 13.59 -8.43 9.99
N GLN A 227 13.91 -8.07 8.75
CA GLN A 227 14.59 -6.81 8.46
C GLN A 227 13.70 -5.61 8.86
N PRO A 228 14.31 -4.46 9.21
CA PRO A 228 13.56 -3.30 9.68
C PRO A 228 12.49 -2.80 8.70
N HIS A 229 12.74 -2.94 7.39
CA HIS A 229 11.78 -2.51 6.38
C HIS A 229 10.53 -3.39 6.29
N PHE A 230 10.54 -4.60 6.88
CA PHE A 230 9.36 -5.46 7.02
C PHE A 230 8.62 -5.27 8.34
N TYR A 231 9.09 -4.39 9.23
CA TYR A 231 8.45 -4.21 10.55
C TYR A 231 7.04 -3.69 10.45
N ARG A 232 6.70 -2.95 9.39
CA ARG A 232 5.34 -2.46 9.17
C ARG A 232 4.40 -3.59 8.80
N GLU A 233 4.80 -4.44 7.86
CA GLU A 233 4.05 -5.64 7.44
C GLU A 233 3.91 -6.61 8.61
N ALA A 234 5.01 -6.92 9.29
CA ALA A 234 5.01 -7.74 10.48
C ALA A 234 4.09 -7.16 11.56
N TYR A 235 4.17 -5.86 11.82
CA TYR A 235 3.27 -5.21 12.77
C TYR A 235 1.82 -5.27 12.31
N ARG A 236 1.50 -5.10 11.03
CA ARG A 236 0.13 -5.21 10.50
C ARG A 236 -0.45 -6.60 10.72
N ASP A 237 0.34 -7.63 10.38
CA ASP A 237 -0.06 -9.03 10.52
C ASP A 237 -0.20 -9.39 12.01
N LEU A 238 0.76 -8.95 12.81
CA LEU A 238 0.74 -9.09 14.26
C LEU A 238 -0.32 -8.24 14.95
N TYR A 239 -0.75 -7.11 14.41
CA TYR A 239 -1.77 -6.27 15.03
C TYR A 239 -3.13 -6.99 15.05
N LEU A 240 -3.44 -7.70 13.97
CA LEU A 240 -4.60 -8.59 13.92
C LEU A 240 -4.45 -9.73 14.94
N LEU A 241 -3.23 -10.19 15.18
CA LEU A 241 -2.89 -11.22 16.17
C LEU A 241 -2.83 -10.70 17.61
N THR A 242 -2.49 -9.43 17.85
CA THR A 242 -2.15 -8.87 19.17
C THR A 242 -3.31 -8.16 19.86
N LYS A 243 -4.54 -8.33 19.36
CA LYS A 243 -5.73 -8.22 20.23
C LYS A 243 -5.64 -9.12 21.48
N THR A 244 -4.65 -10.03 21.51
CA THR A 244 -4.22 -10.90 22.62
C THR A 244 -3.47 -10.19 23.75
N GLY A 245 -2.96 -8.98 23.55
CA GLY A 245 -2.21 -8.25 24.58
C GLY A 245 -0.70 -8.50 24.64
N SER A 246 -0.15 -9.27 23.68
CA SER A 246 1.29 -9.56 23.57
C SER A 246 2.12 -8.34 23.14
N ASP A 247 3.24 -8.07 23.79
CA ASP A 247 4.17 -7.02 23.37
C ASP A 247 4.90 -7.43 22.07
N ILE A 248 5.11 -6.50 21.14
CA ILE A 248 5.80 -6.73 19.86
C ILE A 248 7.21 -6.16 19.95
N ILE A 249 8.22 -7.01 19.84
CA ILE A 249 9.62 -6.62 19.91
C ILE A 249 10.17 -6.47 18.49
N LEU A 250 10.66 -5.27 18.19
CA LEU A 250 11.28 -4.89 16.92
C LEU A 250 12.78 -4.59 17.15
N PRO A 251 13.67 -5.58 17.00
CA PRO A 251 15.08 -5.47 17.38
C PRO A 251 15.81 -4.20 16.93
N TYR A 252 15.57 -3.78 15.69
CA TYR A 252 16.27 -2.66 15.07
C TYR A 252 15.51 -1.34 15.14
N HIS A 253 14.32 -1.34 15.74
CA HIS A 253 13.52 -0.14 15.86
C HIS A 253 14.12 0.76 16.94
N ARG A 254 14.32 2.04 16.64
CA ARG A 254 15.01 2.99 17.53
C ARG A 254 14.17 3.43 18.72
N VAL A 255 12.86 3.32 18.63
CA VAL A 255 11.96 3.79 19.70
C VAL A 255 11.87 2.73 20.78
N SER A 256 12.29 3.07 22.01
CA SER A 256 12.45 2.12 23.13
C SER A 256 11.15 1.44 23.54
N SER A 257 10.04 2.17 23.52
CA SER A 257 8.70 1.62 23.72
C SER A 257 7.66 2.62 23.25
N VAL A 258 6.68 2.16 22.48
CA VAL A 258 5.49 2.94 22.12
C VAL A 258 4.27 2.09 22.44
N PRO A 259 3.20 2.65 23.05
CA PRO A 259 1.93 1.95 23.11
C PRO A 259 1.53 1.47 21.71
N SER A 260 1.10 0.22 21.55
CA SER A 260 0.68 -0.30 20.24
C SER A 260 -0.43 0.56 19.62
N VAL A 261 -1.28 1.18 20.44
CA VAL A 261 -2.31 2.14 20.00
C VAL A 261 -1.72 3.31 19.20
N SER A 262 -0.53 3.78 19.55
CA SER A 262 0.15 4.85 18.80
C SER A 262 0.79 4.33 17.51
N CYS A 263 1.04 3.02 17.41
CA CYS A 263 1.43 2.35 16.17
C CYS A 263 0.22 1.89 15.34
N SER A 264 -0.99 1.88 15.92
CA SER A 264 -2.19 1.27 15.36
C SER A 264 -3.13 2.21 14.64
N ASP A 265 -2.83 3.50 14.49
CA ASP A 265 -3.64 4.37 13.63
C ASP A 265 -3.34 4.13 12.14
N GLY A 266 -3.18 2.86 11.80
CA GLY A 266 -3.34 2.30 10.47
C GLY A 266 -4.81 2.27 10.05
N THR A 267 -5.67 3.11 10.63
CA THR A 267 -7.10 3.15 10.31
C THR A 267 -7.27 3.19 8.79
N PRO A 268 -8.01 2.23 8.20
CA PRO A 268 -8.27 2.27 6.78
C PRO A 268 -8.91 3.60 6.40
N ALA A 269 -8.61 4.05 5.19
CA ALA A 269 -9.07 5.35 4.74
C ALA A 269 -9.90 5.24 3.46
N LEU A 270 -10.89 6.11 3.36
CA LEU A 270 -11.58 6.41 2.12
C LEU A 270 -11.19 7.81 1.66
N LEU A 271 -10.66 7.92 0.44
CA LEU A 271 -10.48 9.19 -0.23
C LEU A 271 -11.67 9.43 -1.16
N TYR A 272 -12.56 10.34 -0.78
CA TYR A 272 -13.67 10.75 -1.65
C TYR A 272 -13.20 11.91 -2.53
N LEU A 273 -12.99 11.62 -3.81
CA LEU A 273 -12.33 12.50 -4.78
C LEU A 273 -13.29 12.82 -5.94
N PRO A 274 -14.36 13.61 -5.68
CA PRO A 274 -15.36 13.87 -6.68
C PRO A 274 -14.77 14.57 -7.90
N GLU A 275 -15.34 14.26 -9.05
CA GLU A 275 -14.88 14.78 -10.32
C GLU A 275 -14.89 16.31 -10.33
N PHE A 276 -13.95 16.89 -11.06
CA PHE A 276 -13.75 18.35 -11.13
C PHE A 276 -13.37 19.06 -9.82
N ALA A 277 -13.22 18.35 -8.69
CA ALA A 277 -12.74 18.92 -7.43
C ALA A 277 -11.21 19.20 -7.42
N GLY A 278 -10.52 18.96 -8.54
CA GLY A 278 -9.07 19.10 -8.63
C GLY A 278 -8.30 17.80 -8.35
N VAL A 279 -8.93 16.65 -8.61
CA VAL A 279 -8.35 15.30 -8.46
C VAL A 279 -6.94 15.20 -9.04
N HIS A 280 -6.72 15.71 -10.25
CA HIS A 280 -5.39 15.65 -10.88
C HIS A 280 -4.29 16.37 -10.08
N ARG A 281 -4.63 17.39 -9.28
CA ARG A 281 -3.70 18.08 -8.38
C ARG A 281 -3.47 17.31 -7.09
N PHE A 282 -4.54 16.76 -6.53
CA PHE A 282 -4.48 16.02 -5.27
C PHE A 282 -3.79 14.65 -5.44
N GLU A 283 -4.20 13.88 -6.44
CA GLU A 283 -3.91 12.45 -6.54
C GLU A 283 -2.43 12.11 -6.76
N PRO A 284 -1.66 12.77 -7.67
CA PRO A 284 -0.24 12.47 -7.84
C PRO A 284 0.56 12.75 -6.57
N THR A 285 0.27 13.87 -5.90
CA THR A 285 0.89 14.20 -4.61
C THR A 285 0.52 13.17 -3.56
N PHE A 286 -0.77 12.89 -3.39
CA PHE A 286 -1.25 11.99 -2.35
C PHE A 286 -0.76 10.54 -2.58
N ASN A 287 -0.67 10.07 -3.82
CA ASN A 287 -0.09 8.76 -4.15
C ASN A 287 1.39 8.68 -3.79
N ALA A 288 2.18 9.73 -4.06
CA ALA A 288 3.59 9.76 -3.68
C ALA A 288 3.77 9.79 -2.15
N LEU A 289 2.91 10.50 -1.43
CA LEU A 289 2.87 10.47 0.04
C LEU A 289 2.46 9.10 0.56
N ALA A 290 1.40 8.51 0.03
CA ALA A 290 0.92 7.18 0.38
C ALA A 290 2.02 6.12 0.16
N GLN A 291 2.72 6.17 -0.98
CA GLN A 291 3.85 5.27 -1.26
C GLN A 291 5.00 5.47 -0.26
N THR A 292 5.36 6.72 0.03
CA THR A 292 6.40 7.05 1.02
C THR A 292 6.05 6.52 2.42
N LEU A 293 4.77 6.56 2.76
CA LEU A 293 4.19 6.09 4.01
C LEU A 293 3.71 4.62 3.93
N ASN A 294 4.13 3.88 2.89
CA ASN A 294 3.80 2.48 2.62
C ASN A 294 2.31 2.13 2.83
N ARG A 295 1.42 3.00 2.33
CA ARG A 295 -0.03 2.80 2.31
C ARG A 295 -0.42 2.06 1.04
N ILE A 296 -1.35 1.11 1.17
CA ILE A 296 -1.75 0.23 0.09
C ILE A 296 -3.07 0.73 -0.48
N ASN A 297 -3.05 1.15 -1.75
CA ASN A 297 -4.27 1.52 -2.45
C ASN A 297 -5.00 0.26 -2.93
N ILE A 298 -6.16 0.00 -2.34
CA ILE A 298 -7.10 -0.99 -2.82
C ILE A 298 -7.99 -0.32 -3.84
N HIS A 299 -7.64 -0.52 -5.12
CA HIS A 299 -8.39 0.04 -6.23
C HIS A 299 -9.88 -0.33 -6.13
N PHE A 300 -10.72 0.68 -5.95
CA PHE A 300 -12.15 0.55 -6.12
C PHE A 300 -12.44 0.27 -7.60
N ARG A 301 -12.83 -0.97 -7.90
CA ARG A 301 -13.38 -1.36 -9.19
C ARG A 301 -14.83 -1.72 -8.93
N GLU A 302 -15.77 -1.11 -9.65
CA GLU A 302 -17.19 -1.47 -9.51
C GLU A 302 -17.38 -3.00 -9.63
N PRO A 303 -18.33 -3.59 -8.88
CA PRO A 303 -18.42 -5.04 -8.64
C PRO A 303 -18.55 -5.87 -9.92
N ILE A 304 -19.07 -5.33 -11.01
CA ILE A 304 -19.17 -6.02 -12.30
C ILE A 304 -17.78 -6.52 -12.78
N HIS A 305 -16.69 -5.98 -12.20
CA HIS A 305 -15.32 -6.25 -12.64
C HIS A 305 -14.36 -6.72 -11.52
N ASN A 306 -14.82 -7.05 -10.30
CA ASN A 306 -13.90 -7.51 -9.23
C ASN A 306 -14.45 -8.70 -8.40
N PRO A 307 -14.28 -9.95 -8.88
CA PRO A 307 -14.75 -11.16 -8.18
C PRO A 307 -14.03 -11.43 -6.84
N VAL A 308 -12.79 -10.94 -6.67
CA VAL A 308 -12.01 -11.14 -5.42
C VAL A 308 -12.66 -10.40 -4.25
N LEU A 309 -13.14 -9.17 -4.48
CA LEU A 309 -13.83 -8.40 -3.45
C LEU A 309 -15.21 -8.97 -3.11
N GLN A 310 -15.93 -9.47 -4.11
CA GLN A 310 -17.21 -10.15 -3.89
C GLN A 310 -17.02 -11.39 -3.00
N HIS A 311 -15.96 -12.18 -3.26
CA HIS A 311 -15.62 -13.36 -2.47
C HIS A 311 -15.19 -13.00 -1.04
N ALA A 312 -14.34 -11.99 -0.86
CA ALA A 312 -13.91 -11.54 0.47
C ALA A 312 -15.08 -11.04 1.32
N PHE A 313 -15.99 -10.27 0.72
CA PHE A 313 -17.21 -9.81 1.39
C PHE A 313 -18.12 -10.98 1.75
N ALA A 314 -18.35 -11.91 0.81
CA ALA A 314 -19.17 -13.09 1.04
C ALA A 314 -18.60 -13.97 2.16
N ASN A 315 -17.28 -14.19 2.20
CA ASN A 315 -16.64 -14.96 3.26
C ASN A 315 -16.80 -14.30 4.64
N ARG A 316 -16.76 -12.96 4.71
CA ARG A 316 -16.85 -12.24 5.99
C ARG A 316 -18.29 -12.13 6.50
N ASN A 317 -19.25 -11.95 5.60
CA ASN A 317 -20.63 -11.60 5.96
C ASN A 317 -21.65 -12.70 5.65
N GLY A 318 -21.24 -13.82 5.04
CA GLY A 318 -22.12 -14.94 4.68
C GLY A 318 -23.08 -14.67 3.52
N GLN A 319 -22.95 -13.55 2.81
CA GLN A 319 -23.83 -13.15 1.70
C GLN A 319 -23.09 -12.31 0.66
N LEU A 320 -23.56 -12.32 -0.60
CA LEU A 320 -23.02 -11.45 -1.66
C LEU A 320 -23.26 -9.97 -1.34
N PRO A 321 -22.37 -9.06 -1.79
CA PRO A 321 -22.58 -7.63 -1.60
C PRO A 321 -23.90 -7.19 -2.27
N PRO A 322 -24.64 -6.26 -1.64
CA PRO A 322 -25.90 -5.79 -2.20
C PRO A 322 -25.74 -5.08 -3.55
N ARG A 323 -26.85 -4.91 -4.29
CA ARG A 323 -26.83 -4.34 -5.65
C ARG A 323 -26.69 -2.81 -5.67
N ALA A 324 -27.03 -2.09 -4.60
CA ALA A 324 -26.93 -0.63 -4.61
C ALA A 324 -25.46 -0.18 -4.51
N ARG A 325 -25.12 0.90 -5.23
CA ARG A 325 -23.76 1.46 -5.25
C ARG A 325 -23.24 1.85 -3.86
N SER A 326 -24.10 2.43 -3.02
CA SER A 326 -23.75 2.83 -1.64
C SER A 326 -23.45 1.64 -0.74
N GLU A 327 -24.28 0.58 -0.81
CA GLU A 327 -24.05 -0.67 -0.10
C GLU A 327 -22.74 -1.35 -0.54
N TYR A 328 -22.41 -1.27 -1.83
CA TYR A 328 -21.12 -1.74 -2.33
C TYR A 328 -19.95 -0.93 -1.77
N LEU A 329 -20.04 0.40 -1.72
CA LEU A 329 -19.02 1.24 -1.11
C LEU A 329 -18.81 0.87 0.36
N VAL A 330 -19.90 0.68 1.12
CA VAL A 330 -19.84 0.20 2.51
C VAL A 330 -19.15 -1.15 2.58
N GLY A 331 -19.53 -2.12 1.75
CA GLY A 331 -18.90 -3.44 1.74
C GLY A 331 -17.43 -3.39 1.35
N HIS A 332 -17.04 -2.52 0.42
CA HIS A 332 -15.65 -2.27 0.06
C HIS A 332 -14.87 -1.67 1.24
N CYS A 333 -15.42 -0.65 1.89
CA CYS A 333 -14.84 -0.04 3.08
C CYS A 333 -14.65 -1.09 4.20
N MET A 334 -15.69 -1.89 4.47
CA MET A 334 -15.64 -2.99 5.42
C MET A 334 -14.56 -4.03 5.11
N ALA A 335 -14.18 -4.20 3.83
CA ALA A 335 -13.15 -5.13 3.41
C ALA A 335 -11.72 -4.57 3.52
N LEU A 336 -11.54 -3.28 3.80
CA LEU A 336 -10.22 -2.68 3.97
C LEU A 336 -9.55 -3.14 5.28
N TYR A 337 -8.25 -3.38 5.19
CA TYR A 337 -7.38 -3.65 6.32
C TYR A 337 -6.63 -2.41 6.80
N HIS A 338 -5.90 -2.56 7.90
CA HIS A 338 -5.02 -1.51 8.38
C HIS A 338 -3.97 -1.15 7.31
N TYR A 339 -3.64 0.13 7.21
CA TYR A 339 -2.76 0.73 6.20
C TYR A 339 -3.27 0.68 4.76
N GLU A 340 -4.42 0.07 4.53
CA GLU A 340 -5.09 0.14 3.24
C GLU A 340 -5.92 1.41 3.15
N PHE A 341 -6.04 1.91 1.92
CA PHE A 341 -6.99 2.94 1.61
C PHE A 341 -7.63 2.63 0.27
N THR A 342 -8.82 3.15 0.08
CA THR A 342 -9.44 3.19 -1.23
C THR A 342 -9.70 4.62 -1.61
N ARG A 343 -9.97 4.83 -2.89
CA ARG A 343 -10.34 6.12 -3.43
C ARG A 343 -11.50 5.94 -4.38
N VAL A 344 -12.43 6.88 -4.34
CA VAL A 344 -13.62 6.87 -5.16
C VAL A 344 -13.79 8.22 -5.83
N HIS A 345 -14.14 8.17 -7.11
CA HIS A 345 -14.45 9.37 -7.90
C HIS A 345 -15.95 9.50 -8.17
N PHE A 346 -16.65 8.37 -8.19
CA PHE A 346 -18.09 8.34 -8.44
C PHE A 346 -18.87 8.95 -7.28
N LEU A 347 -20.04 9.46 -7.63
CA LEU A 347 -21.00 10.00 -6.69
C LEU A 347 -21.70 8.85 -5.97
N PHE A 348 -21.18 8.52 -4.78
CA PHE A 348 -21.82 7.62 -3.81
C PHE A 348 -22.54 8.44 -2.76
N ASP A 349 -23.61 7.92 -2.19
CA ASP A 349 -24.18 8.49 -0.98
C ASP A 349 -23.22 8.29 0.20
N LEU A 350 -22.62 9.39 0.66
CA LEU A 350 -21.68 9.37 1.77
C LEU A 350 -22.35 9.08 3.12
N SER A 351 -23.68 9.21 3.24
CA SER A 351 -24.38 8.91 4.49
C SER A 351 -24.20 7.45 4.91
N ALA A 352 -24.07 6.55 3.94
CA ALA A 352 -23.80 5.13 4.18
C ALA A 352 -22.42 4.90 4.81
N VAL A 353 -21.42 5.73 4.48
CA VAL A 353 -20.06 5.64 5.04
C VAL A 353 -19.93 6.42 6.35
N ALA A 354 -20.77 7.44 6.57
CA ALA A 354 -20.80 8.18 7.84
C ALA A 354 -21.10 7.26 9.04
N ALA A 355 -21.87 6.18 8.82
CA ALA A 355 -22.14 5.17 9.83
C ALA A 355 -20.90 4.31 10.21
N LEU A 356 -19.85 4.30 9.38
CA LEU A 356 -18.61 3.59 9.64
C LEU A 356 -17.64 4.48 10.44
N ASN A 357 -17.95 4.78 11.70
CA ASN A 357 -17.15 5.68 12.54
C ASN A 357 -15.66 5.26 12.72
N TRP A 358 -15.34 4.01 12.43
CA TRP A 358 -13.99 3.46 12.48
C TRP A 358 -13.19 3.68 11.19
N ILE A 359 -13.80 4.07 10.06
CA ILE A 359 -13.06 4.46 8.85
C ILE A 359 -12.87 5.97 8.83
N ARG A 360 -11.69 6.45 8.44
CA ARG A 360 -11.47 7.88 8.22
C ARG A 360 -11.69 8.24 6.77
N VAL A 361 -12.52 9.25 6.54
CA VAL A 361 -12.79 9.75 5.19
C VAL A 361 -12.09 11.09 5.01
N LEU A 362 -11.27 11.20 3.96
CA LEU A 362 -10.75 12.47 3.50
C LEU A 362 -11.51 12.87 2.22
N VAL A 363 -12.19 14.00 2.28
CA VAL A 363 -13.08 14.50 1.23
C VAL A 363 -12.38 15.66 0.53
N LEU A 364 -12.07 15.50 -0.76
CA LEU A 364 -11.54 16.60 -1.55
C LEU A 364 -12.67 17.59 -1.84
N LEU A 365 -12.62 18.74 -1.17
CA LEU A 365 -13.57 19.83 -1.35
C LEU A 365 -13.01 20.84 -2.33
N ARG A 366 -13.86 21.34 -3.23
CA ARG A 366 -13.60 22.54 -4.03
C ARG A 366 -14.87 23.38 -4.01
N ASP A 367 -14.75 24.70 -4.19
CA ASP A 367 -15.93 25.57 -4.31
C ASP A 367 -16.94 24.93 -5.29
N PRO A 368 -18.15 24.55 -4.82
CA PRO A 368 -19.13 23.86 -5.64
C PRO A 368 -19.46 24.62 -6.94
N ARG A 369 -19.40 25.95 -6.92
CA ARG A 369 -19.66 26.80 -8.10
C ARG A 369 -18.59 26.61 -9.17
N ASP A 370 -17.32 26.54 -8.75
CA ASP A 370 -16.21 26.24 -9.65
C ASP A 370 -16.24 24.80 -10.18
N MET A 371 -16.75 23.85 -9.40
CA MET A 371 -16.95 22.48 -9.84
C MET A 371 -18.02 22.40 -10.93
N LEU A 372 -19.19 23.01 -10.71
CA LEU A 372 -20.26 23.07 -11.72
C LEU A 372 -19.77 23.75 -13.00
N ASN A 373 -19.08 24.89 -12.86
CA ASN A 373 -18.48 25.57 -14.00
C ASN A 373 -17.50 24.67 -14.76
N SER A 374 -16.61 23.97 -14.06
CA SER A 374 -15.64 23.06 -14.66
C SER A 374 -16.29 21.85 -15.36
N ARG A 375 -17.37 21.30 -14.78
CA ARG A 375 -18.18 20.23 -15.38
C ARG A 375 -18.79 20.69 -16.70
N ASN A 376 -19.43 21.87 -16.72
CA ASN A 376 -20.15 22.33 -17.91
C ASN A 376 -19.22 22.57 -19.09
N PHE A 377 -18.02 23.13 -18.85
CA PHE A 377 -17.01 23.24 -19.91
C PHE A 377 -16.56 21.89 -20.47
N TRP A 378 -16.48 20.87 -19.62
CA TRP A 378 -16.14 19.52 -20.06
C TRP A 378 -17.27 18.90 -20.89
N LEU A 379 -18.53 19.08 -20.50
CA LEU A 379 -19.69 18.57 -21.25
C LEU A 379 -19.87 19.27 -22.61
N LEU A 380 -19.76 20.60 -22.65
CA LEU A 380 -19.84 21.39 -23.88
C LEU A 380 -18.84 20.94 -24.93
N LYS A 381 -17.62 20.56 -24.49
CA LYS A 381 -16.58 20.10 -25.40
C LYS A 381 -16.85 18.69 -25.94
N ASN A 382 -17.29 17.78 -25.08
CA ASN A 382 -17.19 16.35 -25.36
C ASN A 382 -18.52 15.70 -25.78
N TYR A 383 -19.68 16.26 -25.39
CA TYR A 383 -20.94 15.51 -25.48
C TYR A 383 -22.15 16.31 -25.96
N CYS A 384 -22.23 17.62 -25.72
CA CYS A 384 -23.54 18.29 -25.77
C CYS A 384 -23.57 19.53 -26.69
N PRO A 385 -24.53 19.63 -27.62
CA PRO A 385 -24.80 20.84 -28.40
C PRO A 385 -25.58 21.92 -27.62
N GLU A 386 -26.00 21.64 -26.38
CA GLU A 386 -26.74 22.59 -25.55
C GLU A 386 -25.90 23.81 -25.16
N SER A 387 -26.58 24.89 -24.77
CA SER A 387 -25.91 26.08 -24.25
C SER A 387 -25.32 25.83 -22.86
N TYR A 388 -24.28 26.58 -22.48
CA TYR A 388 -23.70 26.54 -21.13
C TYR A 388 -24.76 26.72 -20.05
N LYS A 389 -25.68 27.66 -20.26
CA LYS A 389 -26.74 28.02 -19.31
C LYS A 389 -27.68 26.83 -19.08
N GLN A 390 -28.11 26.18 -20.15
CA GLN A 390 -29.00 25.01 -20.05
C GLN A 390 -28.33 23.89 -19.24
N LEU A 391 -27.07 23.55 -19.57
CA LEU A 391 -26.29 22.55 -18.84
C LEU A 391 -26.11 22.88 -17.34
N ALA A 392 -26.01 24.16 -17.00
CA ALA A 392 -25.93 24.62 -15.61
C ALA A 392 -27.26 24.44 -14.90
N LEU A 393 -28.35 24.90 -15.49
CA LEU A 393 -29.69 24.82 -14.89
C LEU A 393 -30.13 23.36 -14.73
N ASP A 394 -29.89 22.50 -15.71
CA ASP A 394 -30.27 21.08 -15.66
C ASP A 394 -29.44 20.30 -14.63
N ALA A 395 -28.23 20.75 -14.32
CA ALA A 395 -27.45 20.16 -13.22
C ALA A 395 -28.04 20.50 -11.83
N LEU A 396 -28.81 21.58 -11.73
CA LEU A 396 -29.43 22.09 -10.51
C LEU A 396 -30.92 21.69 -10.39
N GLN A 397 -31.41 20.85 -11.29
CA GLN A 397 -32.72 20.24 -11.19
C GLN A 397 -32.63 18.92 -10.42
N GLU A 398 -33.69 18.61 -9.67
CA GLU A 398 -33.84 17.29 -9.05
C GLU A 398 -33.85 16.22 -10.14
N PRO A 399 -33.16 15.08 -9.93
CA PRO A 399 -33.20 14.00 -10.89
C PRO A 399 -34.64 13.52 -11.08
N ASP A 400 -35.05 13.36 -12.34
CA ASP A 400 -36.30 12.72 -12.67
C ASP A 400 -36.24 11.24 -12.25
N ALA A 401 -37.14 10.82 -11.37
CA ALA A 401 -37.21 9.45 -10.87
C ALA A 401 -37.44 8.44 -12.01
N ASP A 402 -38.11 8.86 -13.08
CA ASP A 402 -38.43 8.02 -14.24
C ASP A 402 -37.30 7.98 -15.28
N ASN A 403 -36.30 8.86 -15.17
CA ASN A 403 -35.18 8.94 -16.11
C ASN A 403 -33.85 9.16 -15.38
N PRO A 404 -33.36 8.15 -14.63
CA PRO A 404 -32.08 8.26 -13.94
C PRO A 404 -30.95 8.46 -14.96
N PRO A 405 -30.01 9.38 -14.71
CA PRO A 405 -28.92 9.65 -15.64
C PRO A 405 -28.14 8.35 -15.93
N MET A 406 -28.10 7.95 -17.20
CA MET A 406 -27.40 6.75 -17.68
C MET A 406 -25.89 6.77 -17.40
N CYS A 407 -25.35 7.95 -17.06
CA CYS A 407 -23.93 8.25 -16.96
C CYS A 407 -23.72 9.10 -15.71
N ALA A 408 -22.69 8.81 -14.88
CA ALA A 408 -22.37 9.56 -13.65
C ALA A 408 -22.12 11.08 -13.87
N TRP A 409 -22.04 11.48 -15.13
CA TRP A 409 -21.72 12.82 -15.61
C TRP A 409 -22.97 13.62 -16.03
N GLN A 410 -24.16 13.00 -16.10
CA GLN A 410 -25.41 13.63 -16.53
C GLN A 410 -26.24 14.17 -15.34
N THR A 411 -27.30 14.93 -15.66
CA THR A 411 -28.14 15.79 -14.82
C THR A 411 -28.61 15.16 -13.50
N GLY A 412 -28.81 15.97 -12.44
CA GLY A 412 -29.19 15.53 -11.09
C GLY A 412 -28.05 15.01 -10.19
N ALA A 413 -26.95 14.53 -10.76
CA ALA A 413 -25.80 14.03 -10.00
C ALA A 413 -25.09 15.12 -9.18
N PHE A 414 -25.22 16.39 -9.58
CA PHE A 414 -24.62 17.51 -8.86
C PHE A 414 -25.33 17.78 -7.52
N LEU A 415 -26.65 17.60 -7.41
CA LEU A 415 -27.35 17.72 -6.13
C LEU A 415 -26.92 16.63 -5.13
N GLN A 416 -26.66 15.41 -5.60
CA GLN A 416 -26.07 14.36 -4.77
C GLN A 416 -24.68 14.76 -4.24
N LEU A 417 -23.85 15.42 -5.05
CA LEU A 417 -22.57 15.96 -4.59
C LEU A 417 -22.75 16.97 -3.46
N LEU A 418 -23.69 17.90 -3.59
CA LEU A 418 -23.99 18.89 -2.54
C LEU A 418 -24.47 18.20 -1.26
N SER A 419 -25.35 17.20 -1.38
CA SER A 419 -25.79 16.36 -0.27
C SER A 419 -24.64 15.62 0.41
N ASN A 420 -23.69 15.10 -0.36
CA ASN A 420 -22.48 14.45 0.18
C ASN A 420 -21.59 15.43 0.93
N TYR A 421 -21.43 16.67 0.45
CA TYR A 421 -20.70 17.70 1.18
C TYR A 421 -21.42 18.08 2.48
N ARG A 422 -22.75 18.20 2.46
CA ARG A 422 -23.54 18.42 3.68
C ARG A 422 -23.43 17.26 4.68
N THR A 423 -23.32 16.04 4.18
CA THR A 423 -23.08 14.87 5.03
C THR A 423 -21.68 14.94 5.64
N ALA A 424 -20.67 15.22 4.81
CA ALA A 424 -19.28 15.28 5.24
C ALA A 424 -19.00 16.43 6.23
N SER A 425 -19.64 17.58 6.09
CA SER A 425 -19.51 18.71 7.03
C SER A 425 -20.05 18.39 8.43
N ARG A 426 -20.98 17.43 8.54
CA ARG A 426 -21.66 17.04 9.78
C ARG A 426 -21.15 15.75 10.39
N SER A 427 -20.28 15.02 9.67
CA SER A 427 -19.82 13.69 10.07
C SER A 427 -18.48 13.77 10.81
N GLU A 428 -18.42 13.19 12.01
CA GLU A 428 -17.20 13.17 12.83
C GLU A 428 -16.06 12.32 12.25
N ASN A 429 -16.35 11.39 11.33
CA ASN A 429 -15.35 10.55 10.67
C ASN A 429 -14.93 11.07 9.28
N MET A 430 -15.36 12.28 8.91
CA MET A 430 -15.02 12.90 7.63
C MET A 430 -14.30 14.24 7.82
N ARG A 431 -13.34 14.51 6.95
CA ARG A 431 -12.61 15.78 6.94
C ARG A 431 -12.45 16.29 5.53
N PHE A 432 -12.70 17.57 5.33
CA PHE A 432 -12.38 18.23 4.09
C PHE A 432 -10.89 18.55 3.98
N ILE A 433 -10.33 18.29 2.80
CA ILE A 433 -9.13 18.97 2.32
C ILE A 433 -9.54 19.83 1.13
N ARG A 434 -9.33 21.15 1.22
CA ARG A 434 -9.80 22.08 0.19
C ARG A 434 -8.79 22.17 -0.95
N TYR A 435 -9.27 22.12 -2.19
CA TYR A 435 -8.51 22.40 -3.40
C TYR A 435 -7.82 23.76 -3.28
N GLU A 436 -8.52 24.71 -2.69
CA GLU A 436 -8.07 26.03 -2.36
C GLU A 436 -6.83 25.95 -1.47
N ASP A 437 -6.91 25.30 -0.32
CA ASP A 437 -5.78 25.23 0.62
C ASP A 437 -4.57 24.50 0.04
N ILE A 438 -4.80 23.42 -0.71
CA ILE A 438 -3.76 22.70 -1.48
C ILE A 438 -3.06 23.62 -2.51
N ARG A 439 -3.66 24.76 -2.85
CA ARG A 439 -3.04 25.78 -3.71
C ARG A 439 -2.33 26.89 -2.97
N ALA A 440 -2.95 27.43 -1.92
CA ALA A 440 -2.40 28.57 -1.21
C ALA A 440 -1.28 28.15 -0.26
N VAL A 441 -1.49 27.07 0.49
CA VAL A 441 -0.62 26.61 1.58
C VAL A 441 -0.47 25.08 1.52
N PRO A 442 0.07 24.52 0.40
CA PRO A 442 0.04 23.08 0.12
C PRO A 442 0.63 22.23 1.25
N LYS A 443 1.78 22.63 1.80
CA LYS A 443 2.44 21.91 2.90
C LYS A 443 1.50 21.75 4.10
N SER A 444 0.88 22.86 4.54
CA SER A 444 -0.06 22.85 5.66
C SER A 444 -1.31 22.00 5.36
N ALA A 445 -1.86 22.10 4.15
CA ALA A 445 -3.08 21.38 3.77
C ALA A 445 -2.86 19.86 3.74
N TYR A 446 -1.75 19.40 3.14
CA TYR A 446 -1.42 17.96 3.12
C TYR A 446 -1.06 17.43 4.51
N LEU A 447 -0.33 18.21 5.33
CA LEU A 447 -0.05 17.80 6.70
C LEU A 447 -1.31 17.70 7.56
N ASP A 448 -2.29 18.60 7.40
CA ASP A 448 -3.60 18.47 8.07
C ASP A 448 -4.33 17.20 7.63
N GLY A 449 -4.36 16.90 6.32
CA GLY A 449 -4.95 15.68 5.79
C GLY A 449 -4.25 14.41 6.28
N LEU A 450 -2.92 14.37 6.31
CA LEU A 450 -2.17 13.22 6.83
C LEU A 450 -2.34 13.07 8.34
N LYS A 451 -2.40 14.18 9.10
CA LYS A 451 -2.69 14.16 10.52
C LYS A 451 -4.10 13.62 10.79
N TRP A 452 -5.09 14.08 10.01
CA TRP A 452 -6.45 13.57 10.08
C TRP A 452 -6.49 12.05 9.88
N LEU A 453 -5.85 11.56 8.83
CA LEU A 453 -5.76 10.13 8.55
C LEU A 453 -4.86 9.37 9.54
N ALA A 454 -4.15 10.08 10.42
CA ALA A 454 -3.04 9.60 11.24
C ALA A 454 -2.01 8.77 10.45
N TRP A 455 -1.69 9.28 9.28
CA TRP A 455 -0.58 8.80 8.50
C TRP A 455 0.72 9.52 8.85
N ASN A 456 0.67 10.62 9.61
CA ASN A 456 1.84 11.37 10.05
C ASN A 456 1.63 11.96 11.47
N PRO A 457 2.53 11.74 12.44
CA PRO A 457 3.79 10.99 12.32
C PRO A 457 3.53 9.50 12.12
N ASP A 458 4.23 8.92 11.14
CA ASP A 458 4.25 7.47 10.98
C ASP A 458 5.33 6.87 11.88
N PRO A 459 5.02 5.84 12.67
CA PRO A 459 5.94 5.30 13.68
C PRO A 459 7.17 4.62 13.06
N PHE A 460 7.07 4.14 11.82
CA PHE A 460 8.13 3.39 11.14
C PHE A 460 8.93 4.26 10.17
N SER A 461 8.33 5.32 9.63
CA SER A 461 8.92 6.09 8.54
C SER A 461 8.51 7.56 8.62
N ALA A 462 9.35 8.39 9.25
CA ALA A 462 9.11 9.82 9.30
C ALA A 462 9.11 10.42 7.88
N LEU A 463 8.05 11.17 7.55
CA LEU A 463 7.98 11.94 6.31
C LEU A 463 8.93 13.14 6.40
N SER A 464 9.97 13.16 5.57
CA SER A 464 10.87 14.31 5.51
C SER A 464 10.23 15.49 4.77
N ASP A 465 10.70 16.70 5.08
CA ASP A 465 10.29 17.91 4.36
C ASP A 465 10.58 17.80 2.86
N GLU A 466 11.74 17.26 2.48
CA GLU A 466 12.09 17.04 1.08
C GLU A 466 11.14 16.09 0.35
N GLN A 467 10.76 14.97 1.00
CA GLN A 467 9.78 14.02 0.45
C GLN A 467 8.41 14.67 0.25
N LEU A 468 7.98 15.47 1.22
CA LEU A 468 6.71 16.21 1.15
C LEU A 468 6.73 17.24 0.01
N GLU A 469 7.77 18.06 -0.11
CA GLU A 469 7.90 19.04 -1.19
C GLU A 469 7.95 18.38 -2.58
N LYS A 470 8.70 17.28 -2.71
CA LYS A 470 8.76 16.50 -3.96
C LYS A 470 7.40 15.95 -4.34
N ALA A 471 6.64 15.42 -3.37
CA ALA A 471 5.28 14.94 -3.62
C ALA A 471 4.33 16.09 -4.02
N ILE A 472 4.40 17.24 -3.32
CA ILE A 472 3.60 18.44 -3.64
C ILE A 472 3.87 18.90 -5.08
N TYR A 473 5.13 18.89 -5.51
CA TYR A 473 5.51 19.29 -6.86
C TYR A 473 4.78 18.48 -7.95
N LEU A 474 4.57 17.17 -7.76
CA LEU A 474 3.85 16.30 -8.71
C LEU A 474 2.40 16.74 -8.96
N GLY A 475 1.77 17.40 -7.99
CA GLY A 475 0.41 17.91 -8.11
C GLY A 475 0.33 19.34 -8.67
N THR A 476 1.46 20.00 -8.90
CA THR A 476 1.48 21.38 -9.39
C THR A 476 0.97 21.47 -10.83
N PHE A 477 0.37 22.61 -11.15
CA PHE A 477 -0.09 22.90 -12.52
C PHE A 477 1.08 22.89 -13.51
N GLU A 478 2.25 23.35 -13.08
CA GLU A 478 3.48 23.32 -13.86
C GLU A 478 3.86 21.87 -14.21
N TYR A 479 3.93 20.98 -13.22
CA TYR A 479 4.25 19.57 -13.48
C TYR A 479 3.21 18.91 -14.40
N GLN A 480 1.92 19.11 -14.13
CA GLN A 480 0.81 18.56 -14.93
C GLN A 480 0.82 19.04 -16.39
N THR A 481 1.33 20.24 -16.65
CA THR A 481 1.41 20.81 -17.99
C THR A 481 2.80 20.69 -18.60
N LEU A 482 3.73 19.99 -17.93
CA LEU A 482 5.13 19.86 -18.32
C LEU A 482 5.81 21.22 -18.54
N GLY A 483 5.47 22.20 -17.70
CA GLY A 483 5.94 23.58 -17.79
C GLY A 483 5.40 24.39 -18.97
N LYS A 484 4.52 23.82 -19.80
CA LYS A 484 4.03 24.48 -21.02
C LYS A 484 3.04 25.62 -20.75
N ARG A 485 2.44 25.66 -19.56
CA ARG A 485 1.37 26.60 -19.22
C ARG A 485 1.49 27.05 -17.77
N LYS A 486 1.12 28.29 -17.49
CA LYS A 486 0.97 28.83 -16.14
C LYS A 486 -0.51 28.84 -15.74
N PRO A 487 -0.83 28.81 -14.44
CA PRO A 487 -2.20 29.04 -13.98
C PRO A 487 -2.76 30.35 -14.54
N GLY A 488 -3.95 30.29 -15.14
CA GLY A 488 -4.57 31.44 -15.82
C GLY A 488 -4.35 31.48 -17.34
N ASP A 489 -3.32 30.82 -17.89
CA ASP A 489 -3.00 30.82 -19.33
C ASP A 489 -4.03 30.04 -20.20
N GLY A 490 -5.12 29.56 -19.62
CA GLY A 490 -6.16 28.86 -20.37
C GLY A 490 -7.00 29.84 -21.18
N HIS A 491 -7.06 29.62 -22.51
CA HIS A 491 -8.07 30.27 -23.33
C HIS A 491 -9.46 29.95 -22.74
N PRO A 492 -10.37 30.93 -22.58
CA PRO A 492 -11.66 30.73 -21.93
C PRO A 492 -12.46 29.54 -22.48
N ASP A 493 -12.27 29.25 -23.78
CA ASP A 493 -13.08 28.29 -24.54
C ASP A 493 -12.28 27.10 -25.09
N GLN A 494 -10.95 27.06 -24.90
CA GLN A 494 -10.14 25.91 -25.33
C GLN A 494 -9.85 25.00 -24.15
N MET A 495 -10.64 23.94 -24.03
CA MET A 495 -10.20 22.79 -23.25
C MET A 495 -9.08 22.10 -24.02
N PRO A 496 -7.94 21.79 -23.38
CA PRO A 496 -6.80 21.24 -24.09
C PRO A 496 -7.07 19.84 -24.64
N SER A 497 -6.28 19.39 -25.63
CA SER A 497 -6.46 18.13 -26.36
C SER A 497 -6.68 16.92 -25.44
N ALA A 498 -7.31 15.85 -25.96
CA ALA A 498 -7.51 14.60 -25.22
C ALA A 498 -6.24 14.21 -24.45
N GLY A 499 -6.35 14.02 -23.13
CA GLY A 499 -5.23 13.75 -22.23
C GLY A 499 -4.72 14.95 -21.40
N GLN A 500 -5.15 16.17 -21.69
CA GLN A 500 -4.89 17.33 -20.82
C GLN A 500 -6.19 17.73 -20.09
N SER A 501 -6.20 17.63 -18.75
CA SER A 501 -7.36 17.96 -17.91
C SER A 501 -7.31 19.37 -17.33
N CYS A 502 -6.17 20.06 -17.46
CA CYS A 502 -5.94 21.38 -16.87
C CYS A 502 -6.56 22.51 -17.72
N ARG A 503 -7.72 23.04 -17.31
CA ARG A 503 -8.37 24.17 -18.03
C ARG A 503 -7.74 25.53 -17.71
N LYS A 504 -8.05 26.11 -16.55
CA LYS A 504 -7.44 27.39 -16.10
C LYS A 504 -6.65 27.24 -14.81
N GLY A 505 -7.08 26.34 -13.93
CA GLY A 505 -6.49 26.20 -12.61
C GLY A 505 -6.53 27.54 -11.87
N VAL A 506 -7.70 28.15 -11.72
CA VAL A 506 -7.94 29.39 -10.93
C VAL A 506 -9.21 29.20 -10.10
N ARG A 507 -9.33 29.98 -9.01
CA ARG A 507 -10.52 29.99 -8.14
C ARG A 507 -11.48 31.08 -8.60
N GLY A 508 -12.78 30.86 -8.42
CA GLY A 508 -13.82 31.85 -8.70
C GLY A 508 -14.07 32.09 -10.20
N ASP A 509 -13.68 31.16 -11.08
CA ASP A 509 -13.85 31.33 -12.52
C ASP A 509 -15.34 31.30 -12.93
N TRP A 510 -16.18 30.71 -12.09
CA TRP A 510 -17.63 30.70 -12.26
C TRP A 510 -18.24 32.10 -12.45
N ARG A 511 -17.66 33.13 -11.81
CA ARG A 511 -18.13 34.54 -11.92
C ARG A 511 -18.16 35.07 -13.35
N SER A 512 -17.29 34.55 -14.20
CA SER A 512 -17.19 34.98 -15.60
C SER A 512 -18.26 34.38 -16.53
N ARG A 513 -19.03 33.38 -16.05
CA ARG A 513 -19.96 32.60 -16.88
C ARG A 513 -21.38 32.54 -16.35
N TRP A 514 -21.59 32.79 -15.07
CA TRP A 514 -22.92 32.72 -14.47
C TRP A 514 -23.66 34.04 -14.65
N ASP A 515 -24.83 33.97 -15.27
CA ASP A 515 -25.82 35.05 -15.24
C ASP A 515 -26.65 34.98 -13.96
N ASP A 516 -27.57 35.92 -13.77
CA ASP A 516 -28.33 36.03 -12.54
C ASP A 516 -29.29 34.84 -12.36
N GLU A 517 -29.84 34.28 -13.45
CA GLU A 517 -30.70 33.10 -13.37
C GLU A 517 -29.98 31.86 -12.83
N ILE A 518 -28.74 31.59 -13.29
CA ILE A 518 -27.93 30.49 -12.75
C ILE A 518 -27.58 30.75 -11.29
N LYS A 519 -27.23 31.99 -10.93
CA LYS A 519 -26.90 32.35 -9.53
C LYS A 519 -28.11 32.15 -8.62
N ASP A 520 -29.28 32.64 -9.01
CA ASP A 520 -30.50 32.56 -8.22
C ASP A 520 -30.90 31.10 -8.00
N ARG A 521 -30.86 30.27 -9.07
CA ARG A 521 -31.12 28.84 -8.94
C ARG A 521 -30.08 28.14 -8.06
N PHE A 522 -28.81 28.54 -8.14
CA PHE A 522 -27.77 27.96 -7.29
C PHE A 522 -27.93 28.34 -5.81
N LYS A 523 -28.26 29.60 -5.52
CA LYS A 523 -28.55 30.09 -4.17
C LYS A 523 -29.71 29.30 -3.55
N GLU A 524 -30.76 29.06 -4.32
CA GLU A 524 -31.91 28.26 -3.88
C GLU A 524 -31.51 26.85 -3.41
N VAL A 525 -30.62 26.16 -4.13
CA VAL A 525 -30.28 24.75 -3.83
C VAL A 525 -29.05 24.57 -2.92
N ALA A 526 -28.16 25.57 -2.83
CA ALA A 526 -26.85 25.40 -2.21
C ALA A 526 -26.35 26.63 -1.42
N GLY A 527 -27.11 27.73 -1.33
CA GLY A 527 -26.69 28.95 -0.65
C GLY A 527 -26.29 28.70 0.81
N ASP A 528 -27.17 28.01 1.55
CA ASP A 528 -26.92 27.60 2.94
C ASP A 528 -25.69 26.71 3.10
N LEU A 529 -25.46 25.80 2.15
CA LEU A 529 -24.30 24.92 2.14
C LEU A 529 -23.00 25.71 1.90
N LEU A 530 -22.99 26.75 1.07
CA LEU A 530 -21.79 27.59 0.89
C LEU A 530 -21.41 28.30 2.19
N ILE A 531 -22.40 28.71 2.98
CA ILE A 531 -22.19 29.27 4.32
C ILE A 531 -21.65 28.18 5.27
N GLU A 532 -22.27 27.00 5.29
CA GLU A 532 -21.85 25.85 6.10
C GLU A 532 -20.39 25.43 5.78
N LEU A 533 -20.00 25.46 4.51
CA LEU A 533 -18.64 25.17 4.05
C LEU A 533 -17.67 26.35 4.24
N GLY A 534 -18.14 27.52 4.66
CA GLY A 534 -17.32 28.72 4.87
C GLY A 534 -16.75 29.30 3.58
N TYR A 535 -17.46 29.16 2.47
CA TYR A 535 -17.18 29.90 1.23
C TYR A 535 -17.84 31.28 1.21
N GLU A 536 -18.96 31.44 1.91
CA GLU A 536 -19.73 32.68 2.02
C GLU A 536 -20.17 32.91 3.47
N THR A 537 -20.55 34.15 3.81
CA THR A 537 -21.07 34.50 5.14
C THR A 537 -22.59 34.60 5.20
N ASP A 538 -23.20 34.90 4.06
CA ASP A 538 -24.63 35.06 3.85
C ASP A 538 -24.97 34.84 2.35
N ASP A 539 -26.22 35.02 1.96
CA ASP A 539 -26.69 34.82 0.57
C ASP A 539 -26.42 36.03 -0.37
N ASN A 540 -25.81 37.12 0.11
CA ASN A 540 -25.55 38.34 -0.66
C ASN A 540 -24.18 38.36 -1.35
N TRP A 541 -23.83 37.26 -2.02
CA TRP A 541 -22.59 37.12 -2.81
C TRP A 541 -22.80 37.27 -4.31
#